data_AF-A0A957UEQ1-F1
#
_entry.id   AF-A0A957UEQ1-F1
#
_cell.length_a   1.000
_cell.length_b   1.000
_cell.length_c   1.000
_cell.angle_alpha   90.00
_cell.angle_beta   90.00
_cell.angle_gamma   90.00
#
_symmetry.space_group_name_H-M   'P 1'
#
loop_
_entity.id
_entity.type
_entity.pdbx_description
1 polymer ?
#
loop_
_entity_poly.entity_id
_entity_poly.type
_entity_poly.pdbx_seq_one_letter_code
_entity_poly.pdbx_strand_id
1 'polypeptide(L)'
;MSRQPTPANILADVLTADVATPDRTALRNRLRWDYSQVAPVDRKAVEDAAVDILANGQRMQQSVIAIGERLIAVKRLLDHGQFGDWCDTEFSMSIRTAQNLMNVAREFSGKNETVSLLTDSAMYLLAAPSTPPAAREQAIDEAQATGKSPTKERVREIIAEHKPGPVVQPITTPTASEYSAAVQASQPARPVYSAISNPDPVVAANAAAATVQIIEYDADEPAPTGAAFTVPDGRIPAARALITLYRDVIATENQYGALTGQFSDWLAPKRELQAMIGHLEHLITIIQRPEEAA
;
A
#
# COMPACT_ATOMS: atom_id res chain seq x y z
N MET A 1 -19.27 31.33 24.23
CA MET A 1 -18.47 30.18 23.80
C MET A 1 -17.01 30.54 23.96
N SER A 2 -16.43 30.16 25.11
CA SER A 2 -15.09 30.57 25.51
C SER A 2 -14.07 29.70 24.78
N ARG A 3 -13.34 30.30 23.83
CA ARG A 3 -12.16 29.66 23.23
C ARG A 3 -11.12 29.49 24.35
N GLN A 4 -10.71 28.25 24.63
CA GLN A 4 -9.56 28.03 25.49
C GLN A 4 -8.32 28.67 24.83
N PRO A 5 -7.42 29.29 25.61
CA PRO A 5 -6.17 29.79 25.08
C PRO A 5 -5.36 28.61 24.55
N THR A 6 -4.94 28.70 23.29
CA THR A 6 -3.97 27.79 22.67
C THR A 6 -2.79 27.61 23.65
N PRO A 7 -2.44 26.38 24.07
CA PRO A 7 -1.29 26.19 24.94
C PRO A 7 -0.06 26.78 24.25
N ALA A 8 0.58 27.71 24.94
CA ALA A 8 1.78 28.38 24.47
C ALA A 8 2.83 27.33 24.07
N ASN A 9 3.30 27.45 22.83
CA ASN A 9 4.65 27.09 22.44
C ASN A 9 5.06 25.61 22.33
N ILE A 10 4.21 24.72 21.82
CA ILE A 10 4.66 23.39 21.32
C ILE A 10 5.68 23.54 20.16
N LEU A 11 5.68 24.69 19.49
CA LEU A 11 6.51 24.95 18.30
C LEU A 11 7.88 25.61 18.60
N ALA A 12 8.12 26.19 19.78
CA ALA A 12 9.42 26.80 20.08
C ALA A 12 10.45 25.81 20.61
N ASP A 13 10.05 24.79 21.38
CA ASP A 13 11.00 23.81 21.93
C ASP A 13 11.75 23.03 20.84
N VAL A 14 11.15 22.88 19.67
CA VAL A 14 11.77 22.19 18.52
C VAL A 14 12.66 23.14 17.68
N LEU A 15 12.62 24.47 17.87
CA LEU A 15 13.57 25.41 17.23
C LEU A 15 14.92 25.48 17.97
N THR A 16 14.97 24.94 19.19
CA THR A 16 16.17 24.74 20.01
C THR A 16 16.54 23.26 20.14
N ALA A 17 16.15 22.41 19.20
CA ALA A 17 16.86 21.16 19.03
C ALA A 17 18.26 21.54 18.52
N ASP A 18 19.17 21.74 19.47
CA ASP A 18 20.61 21.71 19.28
C ASP A 18 20.90 20.41 18.52
N VAL A 19 20.92 20.50 17.18
CA VAL A 19 21.11 19.38 16.26
C VAL A 19 22.44 18.79 16.67
N ALA A 20 22.38 17.67 17.39
CA ALA A 20 23.52 17.13 18.14
C ALA A 20 24.76 17.19 17.27
N THR A 21 25.73 18.02 17.68
CA THR A 21 26.89 18.30 16.84
C THR A 21 27.60 16.96 16.56
N PRO A 22 27.78 16.58 15.28
CA PRO A 22 28.46 15.34 14.91
C PRO A 22 29.80 15.21 15.62
N ASP A 23 30.06 14.05 16.24
CA ASP A 23 31.37 13.76 16.82
C ASP A 23 32.40 13.58 15.68
N ARG A 24 33.12 14.68 15.41
CA ARG A 24 34.15 14.75 14.37
C ARG A 24 35.31 13.80 14.62
N THR A 25 35.61 13.50 15.88
CA THR A 25 36.69 12.57 16.25
C THR A 25 36.29 11.14 15.90
N ALA A 26 35.07 10.74 16.28
CA ALA A 26 34.52 9.44 15.89
C ALA A 26 34.42 9.29 14.37
N LEU A 27 34.01 10.35 13.66
CA LEU A 27 33.97 10.35 12.19
C LEU A 27 35.36 10.17 11.57
N ARG A 28 36.37 10.86 12.09
CA ARG A 28 37.75 10.72 11.61
C ARG A 28 38.28 9.30 11.80
N ASN A 29 37.99 8.69 12.94
CA ASN A 29 38.36 7.29 13.25
C ASN A 29 37.63 6.26 12.37
N ARG A 30 36.54 6.65 11.69
CA ARG A 30 35.79 5.80 10.75
C ARG A 30 36.28 5.90 9.31
N LEU A 31 37.17 6.85 9.00
CA LEU A 31 37.77 6.94 7.66
C LEU A 31 38.64 5.70 7.40
N ARG A 32 38.57 5.20 6.16
CA ARG A 32 39.28 3.96 5.74
C ARG A 32 40.10 4.15 4.46
N TRP A 33 39.92 5.28 3.78
CA TRP A 33 40.65 5.58 2.56
C TRP A 33 42.11 5.92 2.89
N ASP A 34 43.04 5.53 2.02
CA ASP A 34 44.48 5.72 2.25
C ASP A 34 44.91 7.14 1.89
N TYR A 35 44.87 8.04 2.88
CA TYR A 35 45.27 9.44 2.73
C TYR A 35 46.78 9.64 2.53
N SER A 36 47.60 8.59 2.69
CA SER A 36 49.04 8.70 2.42
C SER A 36 49.32 8.98 0.94
N GLN A 37 48.38 8.62 0.06
CA GLN A 37 48.41 8.84 -1.39
C GLN A 37 48.22 10.31 -1.77
N VAL A 38 47.73 11.15 -0.85
CA VAL A 38 47.62 12.61 -1.02
C VAL A 38 48.94 13.27 -0.67
N ALA A 39 49.31 14.32 -1.41
CA ALA A 39 50.47 15.15 -1.13
C ALA A 39 50.45 15.63 0.34
N PRO A 40 51.59 15.63 1.06
CA PRO A 40 51.62 15.97 2.49
C PRO A 40 51.01 17.33 2.84
N VAL A 41 51.10 18.30 1.92
CA VAL A 41 50.54 19.65 2.09
C VAL A 41 49.00 19.66 2.05
N ASP A 42 48.39 18.76 1.28
CA ASP A 42 46.93 18.72 1.07
C ASP A 42 46.24 17.69 1.97
N ARG A 43 46.98 16.72 2.51
CA ARG A 43 46.44 15.56 3.24
C ARG A 43 45.45 15.93 4.33
N LYS A 44 45.82 16.88 5.19
CA LYS A 44 44.96 17.34 6.29
C LYS A 44 43.66 17.96 5.78
N ALA A 45 43.74 18.78 4.73
CA ALA A 45 42.57 19.42 4.15
C ALA A 45 41.60 18.39 3.54
N VAL A 46 42.12 17.37 2.85
CA VAL A 46 41.31 16.30 2.28
C VAL A 46 40.65 15.42 3.36
N GLU A 47 41.36 15.12 4.45
CA GLU A 47 40.78 14.44 5.61
C GLU A 47 39.68 15.28 6.28
N ASP A 48 39.95 16.57 6.52
CA ASP A 48 38.99 17.49 7.16
C ASP A 48 37.71 17.61 6.30
N ALA A 49 37.87 17.71 4.98
CA ALA A 49 36.75 17.72 4.03
C ALA A 49 35.91 16.43 4.10
N ALA A 50 36.54 15.27 4.23
CA ALA A 50 35.81 14.00 4.39
C ALA A 50 35.00 13.98 5.68
N VAL A 51 35.56 14.48 6.79
CA VAL A 51 34.83 14.61 8.07
C VAL A 51 33.67 15.59 7.94
N ASP A 52 33.86 16.72 7.25
CA ASP A 52 32.79 17.71 7.01
C ASP A 52 31.64 17.16 6.20
N ILE A 53 31.93 16.42 5.12
CA ILE A 53 30.92 15.78 4.28
C ILE A 53 30.10 14.77 5.10
N LEU A 54 30.77 13.94 5.90
CA LEU A 54 30.10 12.97 6.77
C LEU A 54 29.24 13.65 7.85
N ALA A 55 29.76 14.70 8.48
CA ALA A 55 29.03 15.48 9.48
C ALA A 55 27.78 16.15 8.88
N ASN A 56 27.88 16.69 7.67
CA ASN A 56 26.74 17.25 6.95
C ASN A 56 25.69 16.18 6.61
N GLY A 57 26.13 14.98 6.18
CA GLY A 57 25.24 13.84 5.97
C GLY A 57 24.45 13.46 7.22
N GLN A 58 25.10 13.42 8.39
CA GLN A 58 24.42 13.16 9.68
C GLN A 58 23.38 14.23 10.02
N ARG A 59 23.70 15.50 9.80
CA ARG A 59 22.74 16.60 9.99
C ARG A 59 21.55 16.49 9.03
N MET A 60 21.77 16.06 7.79
CA MET A 60 20.67 15.82 6.84
C MET A 60 19.72 14.72 7.35
N GLN A 61 20.25 13.61 7.85
CA GLN A 61 19.44 12.51 8.40
C GLN A 61 18.64 12.97 9.64
N GLN A 62 19.27 13.74 10.54
CA GLN A 62 18.59 14.32 11.69
C GLN A 62 17.50 15.33 11.27
N SER A 63 17.74 16.11 10.22
CA SER A 63 16.76 17.05 9.67
C SER A 63 15.52 16.34 9.17
N VAL A 64 15.66 15.14 8.58
CA VAL A 64 14.50 14.33 8.15
C VAL A 64 13.57 13.99 9.33
N ILE A 65 14.14 13.62 10.49
CA ILE A 65 13.37 13.35 11.70
C ILE A 65 12.67 14.62 12.18
N ALA A 66 13.40 15.72 12.31
CA ALA A 66 12.86 17.00 12.78
C ALA A 66 11.71 17.50 11.87
N ILE A 67 11.84 17.34 10.55
CA ILE A 67 10.77 17.65 9.59
C ILE A 67 9.56 16.74 9.84
N GLY A 68 9.77 15.42 9.99
CA GLY A 68 8.69 14.47 10.28
C GLY A 68 7.94 14.79 11.58
N GLU A 69 8.62 15.19 12.64
CA GLU A 69 8.03 15.60 13.91
C GLU A 69 7.16 16.85 13.74
N ARG A 70 7.62 17.85 12.98
CA ARG A 70 6.85 19.05 12.66
C ARG A 70 5.62 18.73 11.83
N LEU A 71 5.75 17.88 10.81
CA LEU A 71 4.61 17.43 10.01
C LEU A 71 3.57 16.70 10.88
N ILE A 72 4.01 15.85 11.82
CA ILE A 72 3.11 15.19 12.79
C ILE A 72 2.37 16.22 13.64
N ALA A 73 3.08 17.23 14.16
CA ALA A 73 2.50 18.26 15.01
C ALA A 73 1.47 19.11 14.26
N VAL A 74 1.81 19.59 13.06
CA VAL A 74 0.91 20.43 12.24
C VAL A 74 -0.31 19.64 11.76
N LYS A 75 -0.15 18.37 11.36
CA LYS A 75 -1.27 17.52 10.93
C LYS A 75 -2.37 17.38 12.00
N ARG A 76 -2.03 17.51 13.29
CA ARG A 76 -3.02 17.46 14.40
C ARG A 76 -3.83 18.74 14.55
N LEU A 77 -3.37 19.85 13.95
CA LEU A 77 -3.99 21.17 14.05
C LEU A 77 -4.87 21.50 12.84
N LEU A 78 -4.77 20.72 11.77
CA LEU A 78 -5.50 20.92 10.51
C LEU A 78 -6.68 19.95 10.40
N ASP A 79 -7.76 20.42 9.79
CA ASP A 79 -8.94 19.61 9.52
C ASP A 79 -8.68 18.58 8.41
N HIS A 80 -9.62 17.64 8.24
CA HIS A 80 -9.55 16.64 7.17
C HIS A 80 -9.38 17.30 5.79
N GLY A 81 -8.45 16.78 4.99
CA GLY A 81 -8.15 17.29 3.64
C GLY A 81 -7.15 18.45 3.58
N GLN A 82 -7.14 19.34 4.59
CA GLN A 82 -6.27 20.52 4.59
C GLN A 82 -4.78 20.20 4.65
N PHE A 83 -4.40 19.13 5.35
CA PHE A 83 -2.98 18.76 5.46
C PHE A 83 -2.33 18.44 4.11
N GLY A 84 -3.07 17.83 3.19
CA GLY A 84 -2.54 17.51 1.86
C GLY A 84 -2.33 18.76 1.02
N ASP A 85 -3.33 19.63 0.98
CA ASP A 85 -3.30 20.93 0.31
C ASP A 85 -2.18 21.83 0.84
N TRP A 86 -2.00 21.86 2.16
CA TRP A 86 -0.91 22.59 2.82
C TRP A 86 0.48 22.05 2.44
N CYS A 87 0.66 20.72 2.41
CA CYS A 87 1.94 20.12 2.00
C CYS A 87 2.31 20.46 0.55
N ASP A 88 1.33 20.43 -0.36
CA ASP A 88 1.54 20.75 -1.76
C ASP A 88 1.82 22.24 -1.98
N THR A 89 1.02 23.10 -1.35
CA THR A 89 1.12 24.56 -1.51
C THR A 89 2.43 25.12 -0.96
N GLU A 90 2.85 24.71 0.25
CA GLU A 90 4.02 25.31 0.91
C GLU A 90 5.34 24.67 0.49
N PHE A 91 5.33 23.39 0.10
CA PHE A 91 6.56 22.62 -0.11
C PHE A 91 6.61 21.85 -1.43
N SER A 92 5.56 21.92 -2.26
CA SER A 92 5.40 21.09 -3.47
C SER A 92 5.60 19.60 -3.17
N MET A 93 5.14 19.18 -1.98
CA MET A 93 5.40 17.86 -1.43
C MET A 93 4.14 17.00 -1.50
N SER A 94 4.25 15.83 -2.12
CA SER A 94 3.17 14.84 -2.09
C SER A 94 2.85 14.39 -0.66
N ILE A 95 1.58 14.04 -0.42
CA ILE A 95 1.15 13.42 0.84
C ILE A 95 1.99 12.19 1.18
N ARG A 96 2.39 11.40 0.18
CA ARG A 96 3.23 10.22 0.36
C ARG A 96 4.61 10.57 0.93
N THR A 97 5.24 11.61 0.40
CA THR A 97 6.53 12.09 0.91
C THR A 97 6.39 12.58 2.35
N ALA A 98 5.35 13.36 2.65
CA ALA A 98 5.07 13.83 4.01
C ALA A 98 4.87 12.64 4.97
N GLN A 99 4.08 11.64 4.58
CA GLN A 99 3.86 10.43 5.37
C GLN A 99 5.14 9.64 5.61
N ASN A 100 6.03 9.52 4.61
CA ASN A 100 7.32 8.85 4.78
C ASN A 100 8.19 9.57 5.83
N LEU A 101 8.29 10.89 5.77
CA LEU A 101 9.01 11.69 6.77
C LEU A 101 8.41 11.53 8.16
N MET A 102 7.07 11.56 8.27
CA MET A 102 6.37 11.31 9.53
C MET A 102 6.62 9.89 10.07
N ASN A 103 6.65 8.88 9.20
CA ASN A 103 6.95 7.50 9.60
C ASN A 103 8.37 7.40 10.17
N VAL A 104 9.35 8.05 9.52
CA VAL A 104 10.73 8.13 10.02
C VAL A 104 10.76 8.73 11.42
N ALA A 105 10.08 9.86 11.63
CA ALA A 105 10.01 10.48 12.94
C ALA A 105 9.39 9.56 14.00
N ARG A 106 8.30 8.84 13.70
CA ARG A 106 7.68 7.93 14.68
C ARG A 106 8.60 6.80 15.13
N GLU A 107 9.41 6.27 14.23
CA GLU A 107 10.22 5.07 14.49
C GLU A 107 11.59 5.40 15.09
N PHE A 108 12.12 6.58 14.74
CA PHE A 108 13.50 6.97 15.01
C PHE A 108 13.66 8.22 15.89
N SER A 109 12.57 8.87 16.31
CA SER A 109 12.65 9.98 17.29
C SER A 109 13.39 9.53 18.56
N GLY A 110 14.31 10.36 19.03
CA GLY A 110 15.19 10.06 20.16
C GLY A 110 16.33 9.07 19.88
N LYS A 111 16.48 8.55 18.65
CA LYS A 111 17.52 7.58 18.25
C LYS A 111 18.53 8.16 17.27
N ASN A 112 18.99 9.38 17.53
CA ASN A 112 19.84 10.16 16.60
C ASN A 112 21.16 9.46 16.24
N GLU A 113 21.78 8.74 17.18
CA GLU A 113 23.04 8.02 16.94
C GLU A 113 22.84 6.86 15.94
N THR A 114 21.78 6.09 16.11
CA THR A 114 21.40 5.00 15.20
C THR A 114 21.10 5.51 13.79
N VAL A 115 20.37 6.62 13.70
CA VAL A 115 19.96 7.21 12.42
C VAL A 115 21.15 7.74 11.63
N SER A 116 22.15 8.25 12.35
CA SER A 116 23.39 8.78 11.79
C SER A 116 24.24 7.73 11.04
N LEU A 117 23.87 6.45 11.14
CA LEU A 117 24.50 5.33 10.44
C LEU A 117 23.74 4.89 9.18
N LEU A 118 22.48 5.29 9.00
CA LEU A 118 21.58 4.75 7.99
C LEU A 118 21.43 5.69 6.79
N THR A 119 21.56 5.18 5.57
CA THR A 119 21.23 5.97 4.37
C THR A 119 19.74 6.35 4.33
N ASP A 120 19.40 7.45 3.66
CA ASP A 120 18.00 7.89 3.50
C ASP A 120 17.09 6.78 2.96
N SER A 121 17.58 6.02 1.97
CA SER A 121 16.85 4.90 1.39
C SER A 121 16.60 3.77 2.41
N ALA A 122 17.59 3.43 3.23
CA ALA A 122 17.44 2.45 4.29
C ALA A 122 16.45 2.96 5.35
N MET A 123 16.58 4.23 5.75
CA MET A 123 15.73 4.86 6.75
C MET A 123 14.25 4.85 6.33
N TYR A 124 13.93 5.20 5.09
CA TYR A 124 12.55 5.14 4.59
C TYR A 124 11.99 3.71 4.53
N LEU A 125 12.80 2.73 4.08
CA LEU A 125 12.37 1.34 4.04
C LEU A 125 12.11 0.78 5.43
N LEU A 126 13.02 1.06 6.37
CA LEU A 126 12.88 0.62 7.74
C LEU A 126 11.69 1.30 8.41
N ALA A 127 11.48 2.61 8.20
CA ALA A 127 10.35 3.36 8.73
C ALA A 127 8.98 2.94 8.19
N ALA A 128 8.91 2.19 7.09
CA ALA A 128 7.63 1.83 6.50
C ALA A 128 6.74 1.04 7.49
N PRO A 129 5.42 1.29 7.54
CA PRO A 129 4.51 0.57 8.45
C PRO A 129 4.47 -0.95 8.21
N SER A 130 4.80 -1.38 7.00
CA SER A 130 4.88 -2.79 6.62
C SER A 130 6.15 -3.49 7.08
N THR A 131 7.10 -2.75 7.65
CA THR A 131 8.40 -3.27 8.09
C THR A 131 8.26 -3.80 9.52
N PRO A 132 8.47 -5.11 9.74
CA PRO A 132 8.39 -5.70 11.08
C PRO A 132 9.41 -5.07 12.05
N PRO A 133 9.08 -4.88 13.34
CA PRO A 133 10.02 -4.35 14.33
C PRO A 133 11.34 -5.14 14.41
N ALA A 134 11.28 -6.47 14.35
CA ALA A 134 12.47 -7.33 14.37
C ALA A 134 13.40 -7.08 13.15
N ALA A 135 12.84 -6.80 11.97
CA ALA A 135 13.63 -6.43 10.80
C ALA A 135 14.37 -5.11 10.99
N ARG A 136 13.72 -4.16 11.69
CA ARG A 136 14.29 -2.85 12.01
C ARG A 136 15.47 -2.99 12.96
N GLU A 137 15.30 -3.76 14.02
CA GLU A 137 16.34 -4.02 15.03
C GLU A 137 17.56 -4.70 14.39
N GLN A 138 17.36 -5.77 13.62
CA GLN A 138 18.46 -6.46 12.93
C GLN A 138 19.25 -5.52 12.01
N ALA A 139 18.57 -4.67 11.24
CA ALA A 139 19.25 -3.73 10.34
C ALA A 139 20.03 -2.66 11.11
N ILE A 140 19.53 -2.24 12.28
CA ILE A 140 20.23 -1.30 13.16
C ILE A 140 21.47 -1.95 13.77
N ASP A 141 21.36 -3.17 14.27
CA ASP A 141 22.47 -3.90 14.87
C ASP A 141 23.57 -4.17 13.84
N GLU A 142 23.20 -4.54 12.61
CA GLU A 142 24.13 -4.69 11.49
C GLU A 142 24.85 -3.37 11.16
N ALA A 143 24.12 -2.25 11.20
CA ALA A 143 24.70 -0.92 10.96
C ALA A 143 25.71 -0.52 12.05
N GLN A 144 25.40 -0.81 13.31
CA GLN A 144 26.27 -0.55 14.45
C GLN A 144 27.52 -1.42 14.42
N ALA A 145 27.38 -2.71 14.13
CA ALA A 145 28.48 -3.66 14.08
C ALA A 145 29.48 -3.33 12.95
N THR A 146 28.97 -2.96 11.77
CA THR A 146 29.82 -2.64 10.60
C THR A 146 30.29 -1.19 10.57
N GLY A 147 29.65 -0.31 11.34
CA GLY A 147 29.86 1.13 11.28
C GLY A 147 29.45 1.76 9.96
N LYS A 148 28.60 1.11 9.16
CA LYS A 148 28.08 1.59 7.88
C LYS A 148 26.61 1.18 7.72
N SER A 149 25.82 1.97 6.98
CA SER A 149 24.46 1.56 6.61
C SER A 149 24.50 0.24 5.83
N PRO A 150 23.62 -0.73 6.15
CA PRO A 150 23.30 -1.81 5.23
C PRO A 150 22.83 -1.23 3.89
N THR A 151 23.12 -1.95 2.81
CA THR A 151 22.67 -1.54 1.47
C THR A 151 21.15 -1.63 1.38
N LYS A 152 20.57 -0.94 0.40
CA LYS A 152 19.13 -0.98 0.17
C LYS A 152 18.64 -2.41 -0.09
N GLU A 153 19.42 -3.18 -0.82
CA GLU A 153 19.19 -4.59 -1.14
C GLU A 153 19.20 -5.43 0.14
N ARG A 154 20.22 -5.25 0.99
CA ARG A 154 20.33 -5.95 2.27
C ARG A 154 19.16 -5.64 3.20
N VAL A 155 18.74 -4.37 3.28
CA VAL A 155 17.55 -3.98 4.05
C VAL A 155 16.30 -4.71 3.55
N ARG A 156 16.13 -4.88 2.23
CA ARG A 156 14.99 -5.63 1.68
C ARG A 156 15.04 -7.12 2.05
N GLU A 157 16.22 -7.72 2.04
CA GLU A 157 16.40 -9.12 2.48
C GLU A 157 16.01 -9.28 3.94
N ILE A 158 16.52 -8.43 4.83
CA ILE A 158 16.19 -8.43 6.25
C ILE A 158 14.67 -8.28 6.45
N ILE A 159 14.02 -7.38 5.71
CA ILE A 159 12.56 -7.21 5.76
C ILE A 159 11.85 -8.48 5.28
N ALA A 160 12.33 -9.13 4.21
CA ALA A 160 11.74 -10.35 3.69
C ALA A 160 11.88 -11.54 4.65
N GLU A 161 13.03 -11.67 5.32
CA GLU A 161 13.29 -12.69 6.35
C GLU A 161 12.30 -12.61 7.52
N HIS A 162 11.86 -11.39 7.87
CA HIS A 162 11.02 -11.12 9.04
C HIS A 162 9.54 -10.91 8.72
N LYS A 163 9.17 -10.81 7.44
CA LYS A 163 7.78 -10.72 7.05
C LYS A 163 7.14 -12.10 7.27
N PRO A 164 6.11 -12.23 8.13
CA PRO A 164 5.34 -13.46 8.17
C PRO A 164 4.79 -13.71 6.76
N GLY A 165 4.84 -14.97 6.31
CA GLY A 165 4.19 -15.38 5.06
C GLY A 165 2.75 -14.87 5.01
N PRO A 166 2.17 -14.67 3.81
CA PRO A 166 0.95 -13.87 3.63
C PRO A 166 -0.12 -14.31 4.62
N VAL A 167 -0.42 -13.45 5.59
CA VAL A 167 -1.54 -13.65 6.52
C VAL A 167 -2.78 -13.46 5.67
N VAL A 168 -3.39 -14.58 5.28
CA VAL A 168 -4.77 -14.60 4.79
C VAL A 168 -5.61 -14.10 5.96
N GLN A 169 -5.98 -12.82 5.95
CA GLN A 169 -6.98 -12.34 6.89
C GLN A 169 -8.26 -13.13 6.58
N PRO A 170 -8.87 -13.81 7.55
CA PRO A 170 -10.14 -14.46 7.32
C PRO A 170 -11.13 -13.37 6.90
N ILE A 171 -11.52 -13.41 5.63
CA ILE A 171 -12.70 -12.70 5.13
C ILE A 171 -13.83 -13.14 6.05
N THR A 172 -14.35 -12.22 6.86
CA THR A 172 -15.60 -12.44 7.58
C THR A 172 -16.66 -12.68 6.52
N THR A 173 -17.04 -13.93 6.31
CA THR A 173 -18.14 -14.29 5.42
C THR A 173 -19.39 -13.62 5.98
N PRO A 174 -20.01 -12.66 5.26
CA PRO A 174 -21.26 -12.07 5.74
C PRO A 174 -22.28 -13.18 5.91
N THR A 175 -23.03 -13.14 6.99
CA THR A 175 -24.14 -14.08 7.20
C THR A 175 -25.15 -13.92 6.07
N ALA A 176 -25.93 -14.97 5.77
CA ALA A 176 -26.97 -14.91 4.73
C ALA A 176 -27.96 -13.74 4.96
N SER A 177 -28.14 -13.32 6.22
CA SER A 177 -28.91 -12.14 6.62
C SER A 177 -28.28 -10.81 6.19
N GLU A 178 -26.97 -10.66 6.33
CA GLU A 178 -26.25 -9.44 5.94
C GLU A 178 -26.13 -9.32 4.42
N TYR A 179 -25.98 -10.46 3.74
CA TYR A 179 -25.96 -10.52 2.27
C TYR A 179 -27.33 -10.14 1.69
N SER A 180 -28.41 -10.67 2.24
CA SER A 180 -29.77 -10.36 1.77
C SER A 180 -30.17 -8.90 2.03
N ALA A 181 -29.79 -8.32 3.18
CA ALA A 181 -30.01 -6.90 3.47
C ALA A 181 -29.28 -5.97 2.48
N ALA A 182 -28.03 -6.30 2.12
CA ALA A 182 -27.24 -5.52 1.16
C ALA A 182 -27.80 -5.61 -0.28
N VAL A 183 -28.31 -6.77 -0.68
CA VAL A 183 -28.96 -6.97 -1.99
C VAL A 183 -30.29 -6.21 -2.07
N GLN A 184 -31.06 -6.16 -0.97
CA GLN A 184 -32.33 -5.42 -0.92
C GLN A 184 -32.11 -3.91 -1.01
N ALA A 185 -31.07 -3.40 -0.34
CA ALA A 185 -30.71 -1.98 -0.37
C ALA A 185 -30.18 -1.50 -1.73
N SER A 186 -29.74 -2.43 -2.58
CA SER A 186 -29.13 -2.13 -3.89
C SER A 186 -30.09 -2.30 -5.08
N GLN A 187 -31.36 -2.65 -4.85
CA GLN A 187 -32.35 -2.71 -5.92
C GLN A 187 -32.90 -1.31 -6.24
N PRO A 188 -32.84 -0.84 -7.50
CA PRO A 188 -33.50 0.40 -7.88
C PRO A 188 -35.02 0.23 -7.74
N ALA A 189 -35.70 1.27 -7.21
CA ALA A 189 -37.14 1.29 -7.08
C ALA A 189 -37.82 1.02 -8.44
N ARG A 190 -38.77 0.08 -8.47
CA ARG A 190 -39.55 -0.23 -9.68
C ARG A 190 -40.25 1.04 -10.19
N PRO A 191 -40.25 1.32 -11.50
CA PRO A 191 -41.08 2.38 -12.03
C PRO A 191 -42.55 2.00 -11.84
N VAL A 192 -43.31 2.86 -11.17
CA VAL A 192 -44.76 2.75 -11.05
C VAL A 192 -45.34 3.11 -12.42
N TYR A 193 -45.66 2.12 -13.25
CA TYR A 193 -46.53 2.34 -14.41
C TYR A 193 -47.98 2.43 -13.93
N SER A 194 -48.58 3.61 -14.09
CA SER A 194 -49.98 3.87 -13.83
C SER A 194 -50.85 3.09 -14.83
N ALA A 195 -51.86 2.40 -14.32
CA ALA A 195 -52.79 1.60 -15.09
C ALA A 195 -53.57 2.43 -16.12
N ILE A 196 -53.54 2.01 -17.38
CA ILE A 196 -54.52 2.42 -18.40
C ILE A 196 -55.33 1.18 -18.79
N SER A 197 -56.63 1.34 -18.76
CA SER A 197 -57.71 0.36 -18.95
C SER A 197 -57.61 -0.47 -20.24
N ASN A 198 -57.92 -1.76 -20.13
CA ASN A 198 -58.36 -2.67 -21.20
C ASN A 198 -59.82 -2.36 -21.64
N PRO A 199 -60.36 -2.84 -22.79
CA PRO A 199 -60.16 -4.18 -23.41
C PRO A 199 -60.01 -4.13 -24.98
N ASP A 200 -59.82 -5.17 -25.81
CA ASP A 200 -60.14 -6.62 -25.85
C ASP A 200 -59.33 -7.30 -27.02
N PRO A 201 -59.49 -8.61 -27.37
CA PRO A 201 -58.36 -9.56 -27.51
C PRO A 201 -58.05 -10.04 -28.94
N VAL A 202 -56.81 -10.46 -29.21
CA VAL A 202 -56.51 -11.48 -30.24
C VAL A 202 -55.13 -12.14 -30.06
N VAL A 203 -55.17 -13.46 -29.85
CA VAL A 203 -54.24 -14.53 -30.29
C VAL A 203 -52.85 -14.70 -29.62
N ALA A 204 -52.85 -15.61 -28.64
CA ALA A 204 -52.02 -16.82 -28.48
C ALA A 204 -50.48 -16.76 -28.66
N ALA A 205 -49.74 -17.18 -27.61
CA ALA A 205 -49.11 -18.51 -27.53
C ALA A 205 -48.18 -18.65 -26.29
N ASN A 206 -48.47 -19.68 -25.45
CA ASN A 206 -47.58 -20.61 -24.73
C ASN A 206 -46.34 -20.07 -23.96
N ALA A 207 -46.00 -20.46 -22.73
CA ALA A 207 -46.25 -21.69 -21.99
C ALA A 207 -46.10 -21.46 -20.48
N ALA A 208 -46.68 -22.38 -19.72
CA ALA A 208 -46.99 -22.28 -18.30
C ALA A 208 -45.85 -22.66 -17.35
N ALA A 209 -45.96 -22.07 -16.14
CA ALA A 209 -45.63 -22.57 -14.82
C ALA A 209 -44.70 -23.80 -14.67
N ALA A 210 -43.58 -23.59 -13.98
CA ALA A 210 -42.93 -24.63 -13.20
C ALA A 210 -42.79 -24.14 -11.74
N THR A 211 -43.74 -24.58 -10.92
CA THR A 211 -43.61 -24.65 -9.46
C THR A 211 -42.53 -25.67 -9.13
N VAL A 212 -41.56 -25.34 -8.27
CA VAL A 212 -40.68 -26.33 -7.65
C VAL A 212 -41.02 -26.44 -6.17
N GLN A 213 -41.46 -27.64 -5.80
CA GLN A 213 -41.86 -28.09 -4.48
C GLN A 213 -40.64 -28.22 -3.54
N ILE A 214 -40.89 -27.97 -2.25
CA ILE A 214 -39.97 -28.32 -1.17
C ILE A 214 -40.07 -29.85 -1.01
N ILE A 215 -38.97 -30.57 -1.26
CA ILE A 215 -38.90 -32.02 -1.00
C ILE A 215 -38.55 -32.18 0.48
N GLU A 216 -39.47 -32.77 1.24
CA GLU A 216 -39.26 -33.24 2.59
C GLU A 216 -38.38 -34.51 2.51
N TYR A 217 -37.22 -34.51 3.19
CA TYR A 217 -36.25 -35.60 3.13
C TYR A 217 -36.59 -36.65 4.19
N ASP A 218 -37.10 -37.80 3.74
CA ASP A 218 -37.37 -38.97 4.57
C ASP A 218 -36.09 -39.79 4.76
N ALA A 219 -35.77 -40.17 6.00
CA ALA A 219 -34.41 -40.49 6.43
C ALA A 219 -34.02 -41.99 6.36
N ASP A 220 -34.62 -42.80 5.47
CA ASP A 220 -34.43 -44.27 5.54
C ASP A 220 -34.34 -45.04 4.21
N GLU A 221 -33.85 -44.43 3.11
CA GLU A 221 -33.48 -45.20 1.90
C GLU A 221 -31.95 -45.25 1.63
N PRO A 222 -31.39 -46.42 1.25
CA PRO A 222 -29.97 -46.57 0.95
C PRO A 222 -29.57 -45.94 -0.38
N ALA A 223 -28.39 -45.33 -0.40
CA ALA A 223 -27.89 -44.48 -1.48
C ALA A 223 -27.89 -45.12 -2.89
N PRO A 224 -28.40 -44.41 -3.92
CA PRO A 224 -28.23 -44.85 -5.30
C PRO A 224 -26.77 -44.71 -5.72
N THR A 225 -26.25 -45.80 -6.27
CA THR A 225 -24.91 -45.92 -6.80
C THR A 225 -24.88 -45.35 -8.22
N GLY A 226 -24.05 -44.33 -8.47
CA GLY A 226 -23.66 -43.87 -9.81
C GLY A 226 -24.58 -42.87 -10.50
N ALA A 227 -24.27 -41.57 -10.35
CA ALA A 227 -24.59 -40.55 -11.35
C ALA A 227 -23.48 -39.48 -11.32
N ALA A 228 -22.97 -39.13 -12.50
CA ALA A 228 -21.92 -38.15 -12.69
C ALA A 228 -22.29 -36.82 -12.04
N PHE A 229 -21.36 -36.26 -11.25
CA PHE A 229 -21.48 -34.94 -10.66
C PHE A 229 -21.40 -33.88 -11.77
N THR A 230 -22.54 -33.53 -12.36
CA THR A 230 -22.65 -32.36 -13.23
C THR A 230 -22.82 -31.12 -12.37
N VAL A 231 -21.70 -30.52 -11.99
CA VAL A 231 -21.70 -29.14 -11.44
C VAL A 231 -22.17 -28.21 -12.56
N PRO A 232 -23.12 -27.30 -12.31
CA PRO A 232 -23.38 -26.19 -13.22
C PRO A 232 -22.13 -25.30 -13.27
N ASP A 233 -21.30 -25.47 -14.30
CA ASP A 233 -19.97 -24.85 -14.37
C ASP A 233 -20.06 -23.36 -14.76
N GLY A 234 -20.53 -22.53 -13.82
CA GLY A 234 -20.62 -21.07 -13.96
C GLY A 234 -19.26 -20.36 -13.99
N ARG A 235 -18.15 -21.10 -13.90
CA ARG A 235 -16.78 -20.57 -13.85
C ARG A 235 -16.38 -19.85 -15.14
N ILE A 236 -16.79 -20.36 -16.30
CA ILE A 236 -16.51 -19.71 -17.59
C ILE A 236 -17.25 -18.37 -17.72
N PRO A 237 -18.58 -18.28 -17.49
CA PRO A 237 -19.28 -17.00 -17.45
C PRO A 237 -18.68 -16.01 -16.44
N ALA A 238 -18.33 -16.47 -15.23
CA ALA A 238 -17.71 -15.63 -14.21
C ALA A 238 -16.33 -15.10 -14.61
N ALA A 239 -15.46 -15.96 -15.18
CA ALA A 239 -14.15 -15.56 -15.67
C ALA A 239 -14.25 -14.54 -16.81
N ARG A 240 -15.22 -14.71 -17.73
CA ARG A 240 -15.49 -13.74 -18.81
C ARG A 240 -15.97 -12.40 -18.28
N ALA A 241 -16.81 -12.40 -17.24
CA ALA A 241 -17.25 -11.17 -16.58
C ALA A 241 -16.08 -10.42 -15.93
N LEU A 242 -15.18 -11.13 -15.23
CA LEU A 242 -13.97 -10.55 -14.64
C LEU A 242 -13.01 -9.98 -15.68
N ILE A 243 -12.78 -10.70 -16.79
CA ILE A 243 -11.96 -10.19 -17.91
C ILE A 243 -12.53 -8.87 -18.44
N THR A 244 -13.85 -8.79 -18.60
CA THR A 244 -14.53 -7.56 -19.08
C THR A 244 -14.30 -6.41 -18.11
N LEU A 245 -14.54 -6.63 -16.82
CA LEU A 245 -14.31 -5.62 -15.78
C LEU A 245 -12.86 -5.11 -15.78
N TYR A 246 -11.88 -6.02 -15.82
CA TYR A 246 -10.46 -5.63 -15.79
C TYR A 246 -10.06 -4.82 -17.03
N ARG A 247 -10.58 -5.18 -18.22
CA ARG A 247 -10.35 -4.42 -19.45
C ARG A 247 -10.96 -3.03 -19.37
N ASP A 248 -12.17 -2.90 -18.83
CA ASP A 248 -12.85 -1.61 -18.68
C ASP A 248 -12.11 -0.66 -17.73
N VAL A 249 -11.58 -1.18 -16.62
CA VAL A 249 -10.75 -0.36 -15.71
C VAL A 249 -9.48 0.12 -16.41
N ILE A 250 -8.80 -0.76 -17.15
CA ILE A 250 -7.60 -0.39 -17.93
C ILE A 250 -7.94 0.66 -19.00
N ALA A 251 -9.08 0.53 -19.68
CA ALA A 251 -9.52 1.47 -20.71
C ALA A 251 -9.85 2.85 -20.13
N THR A 252 -10.56 2.88 -18.99
CA THR A 252 -10.92 4.12 -18.28
C THR A 252 -9.68 4.88 -17.85
N GLU A 253 -8.66 4.17 -17.34
CA GLU A 253 -7.39 4.80 -16.94
C GLU A 253 -6.62 5.36 -18.15
N ASN A 254 -6.57 4.64 -19.27
CA ASN A 254 -5.92 5.15 -20.48
C ASN A 254 -6.62 6.43 -20.99
N GLN A 255 -7.95 6.46 -20.92
CA GLN A 255 -8.73 7.64 -21.30
C GLN A 255 -8.47 8.82 -20.36
N TYR A 256 -8.38 8.57 -19.05
CA TYR A 256 -8.03 9.59 -18.06
C TYR A 256 -6.64 10.19 -18.32
N GLY A 257 -5.63 9.34 -18.57
CA GLY A 257 -4.28 9.79 -18.90
C GLY A 257 -4.20 10.59 -20.21
N ALA A 258 -4.97 10.18 -21.23
CA ALA A 258 -5.05 10.91 -22.50
C ALA A 258 -5.71 12.30 -22.36
N LEU A 259 -6.68 12.45 -21.45
CA LEU A 259 -7.39 13.71 -21.21
C LEU A 259 -6.61 14.69 -20.33
N THR A 260 -5.83 14.19 -19.38
CA THR A 260 -5.16 15.01 -18.36
C THR A 260 -3.67 15.21 -18.61
N GLY A 261 -3.06 14.42 -19.50
CA GLY A 261 -1.60 14.37 -19.66
C GLY A 261 -0.85 13.78 -18.46
N GLN A 262 -1.58 13.37 -17.42
CA GLN A 262 -1.06 12.72 -16.23
C GLN A 262 -1.33 11.22 -16.37
N PHE A 263 -0.30 10.46 -16.75
CA PHE A 263 -0.35 9.00 -16.62
C PHE A 263 -0.17 8.68 -15.13
N SER A 264 -1.21 8.22 -14.44
CA SER A 264 -1.12 7.88 -13.02
C SER A 264 0.00 6.86 -12.74
N ASP A 265 0.47 6.77 -11.49
CA ASP A 265 1.42 5.74 -10.97
C ASP A 265 0.90 4.28 -11.10
N TRP A 266 -0.17 4.07 -11.86
CA TRP A 266 -0.94 2.85 -12.04
C TRP A 266 -0.29 1.81 -12.97
N LEU A 267 0.98 2.01 -13.36
CA LEU A 267 1.69 1.11 -14.27
C LEU A 267 1.86 -0.30 -13.68
N ALA A 268 2.10 -0.41 -12.38
CA ALA A 268 2.21 -1.71 -11.71
C ALA A 268 0.84 -2.42 -11.56
N PRO A 269 -0.23 -1.78 -11.03
CA PRO A 269 -1.58 -2.35 -11.04
C PRO A 269 -2.10 -2.73 -12.43
N LYS A 270 -1.81 -1.92 -13.46
CA LYS A 270 -2.18 -2.23 -14.85
C LYS A 270 -1.51 -3.50 -15.37
N ARG A 271 -0.22 -3.69 -15.08
CA ARG A 271 0.52 -4.92 -15.44
C ARG A 271 -0.05 -6.13 -14.71
N GLU A 272 -0.43 -5.99 -13.44
CA GLU A 272 -1.07 -7.06 -12.67
C GLU A 272 -2.45 -7.42 -13.24
N LEU A 273 -3.28 -6.44 -13.59
CA LEU A 273 -4.58 -6.69 -14.23
C LEU A 273 -4.44 -7.36 -15.60
N GLN A 274 -3.44 -6.96 -16.39
CA GLN A 274 -3.12 -7.63 -17.65
C GLN A 274 -2.69 -9.09 -17.44
N ALA A 275 -1.86 -9.36 -16.41
CA ALA A 275 -1.47 -10.71 -16.06
C ALA A 275 -2.67 -11.55 -15.59
N MET A 276 -3.58 -10.98 -14.79
CA MET A 276 -4.81 -11.66 -14.36
C MET A 276 -5.76 -11.95 -15.52
N ILE A 277 -5.89 -11.03 -16.49
CA ILE A 277 -6.65 -11.30 -17.73
C ILE A 277 -6.06 -12.50 -18.46
N GLY A 278 -4.74 -12.53 -18.67
CA GLY A 278 -4.07 -13.65 -19.35
C GLY A 278 -4.23 -14.98 -18.61
N HIS A 279 -4.18 -14.96 -17.27
CA HIS A 279 -4.43 -16.16 -16.47
C HIS A 279 -5.87 -16.67 -16.62
N LEU A 280 -6.87 -15.78 -16.57
CA LEU A 280 -8.27 -16.15 -16.74
C LEU A 280 -8.56 -16.68 -18.16
N GLU A 281 -7.94 -16.10 -19.19
CA GLU A 281 -8.03 -16.58 -20.56
C GLU A 281 -7.42 -17.99 -20.69
N HIS A 282 -6.25 -18.22 -20.09
CA HIS A 282 -5.62 -19.53 -20.06
C HIS A 282 -6.48 -20.59 -19.33
N LEU A 283 -7.09 -20.22 -18.19
CA LEU A 283 -8.01 -21.11 -17.47
C LEU A 283 -9.25 -21.42 -18.31
N ILE A 284 -9.82 -20.44 -19.01
CA ILE A 284 -10.95 -20.68 -19.93
C ILE A 284 -10.53 -21.67 -21.02
N THR A 285 -9.34 -21.52 -21.60
CA THR A 285 -8.82 -22.46 -22.61
C THR A 285 -8.66 -23.87 -22.06
N ILE A 286 -8.06 -24.04 -20.87
CA ILE A 286 -7.91 -25.35 -20.22
C ILE A 286 -9.28 -26.01 -19.99
N ILE A 287 -10.27 -25.25 -19.53
CA ILE A 287 -11.61 -25.77 -19.23
C ILE A 287 -12.38 -26.10 -20.52
N GLN A 288 -12.22 -25.30 -21.57
CA GLN A 288 -12.96 -25.48 -22.83
C GLN A 288 -12.31 -26.47 -23.80
N ARG A 289 -10.98 -26.63 -23.74
CA ARG A 289 -10.15 -27.46 -24.62
C ARG A 289 -8.96 -28.05 -23.86
N PRO A 290 -9.20 -29.05 -22.99
CA PRO A 290 -8.14 -29.67 -22.20
C PRO A 290 -7.04 -30.33 -23.05
N GLU A 291 -7.31 -30.66 -24.31
CA GLU A 291 -6.38 -31.25 -25.28
C GLU A 291 -5.38 -30.27 -25.90
N GLU A 292 -5.63 -28.95 -25.84
CA GLU A 292 -4.73 -27.92 -26.40
C GLU A 292 -3.76 -27.33 -25.35
N ALA A 293 -3.85 -27.77 -24.08
CA ALA A 293 -3.13 -27.16 -22.95
C ALA A 293 -1.84 -27.88 -22.51
N ALA A 294 -1.32 -28.80 -23.32
CA ALA A 294 -0.06 -29.53 -23.08
C ALA A 294 1.18 -28.80 -23.64
#